data_AF-A0A167CFD2-F1
#
_entry.id   AF-A0A167CFD2-F1
#
_cell.length_a   1.000
_cell.length_b   1.000
_cell.length_c   1.000
_cell.angle_alpha   90.00
_cell.angle_beta   90.00
_cell.angle_gamma   90.00
#
_symmetry.space_group_name_H-M   'P 1'
#
loop_
_entity.id
_entity.type
_entity.pdbx_description
1 polymer ?
#
loop_
_entity_poly.entity_id
_entity_poly.type
_entity_poly.pdbx_seq_one_letter_code
_entity_poly.pdbx_strand_id
1 'polypeptide(L)' 'MKKSKFSDSQIMAILKQSESGIPVPELCREHGMSSATFYK' A
#
# COMPACT_ATOMS: atom_id res chain seq x y z
N MET A 1 3.77 -2.34 -21.32
CA MET A 1 2.93 -2.00 -20.14
C MET A 1 3.86 -1.69 -18.98
N LYS A 2 3.71 -0.55 -18.28
CA LYS A 2 4.55 -0.27 -17.10
C LYS A 2 4.30 -1.37 -16.07
N LYS A 3 5.36 -2.04 -15.61
CA LYS A 3 5.25 -2.98 -14.48
C LYS A 3 4.72 -2.20 -13.27
N SER A 4 3.75 -2.80 -12.56
CA SER A 4 3.35 -2.29 -11.26
C SER A 4 4.57 -2.21 -10.36
N LYS A 5 4.64 -1.15 -9.54
CA LYS A 5 5.75 -0.94 -8.61
C LYS A 5 5.69 -1.90 -7.41
N PHE A 6 4.52 -2.53 -7.19
CA PHE A 6 4.26 -3.49 -6.14
C PHE A 6 3.72 -4.79 -6.75
N SER A 7 4.10 -5.93 -6.20
CA SER A 7 3.48 -7.22 -6.52
C SER A 7 2.10 -7.35 -5.88
N ASP A 8 1.26 -8.23 -6.42
CA ASP A 8 -0.07 -8.51 -5.87
C ASP A 8 0.00 -8.94 -4.40
N SER A 9 1.02 -9.73 -4.04
CA SER A 9 1.26 -10.14 -2.66
C SER A 9 1.57 -8.96 -1.73
N GLN A 10 2.35 -7.98 -2.19
CA GLN A 10 2.63 -6.76 -1.43
C GLN A 10 1.37 -5.92 -1.26
N ILE A 11 0.56 -5.79 -2.31
CA ILE A 11 -0.72 -5.06 -2.25
C ILE A 11 -1.65 -5.70 -1.20
N MET A 12 -1.83 -7.03 -1.25
CA MET A 12 -2.68 -7.74 -0.29
C MET A 12 -2.19 -7.59 1.15
N ALA A 13 -0.87 -7.64 1.38
CA ALA A 13 -0.30 -7.45 2.71
C ALA A 13 -0.55 -6.04 3.25
N ILE A 14 -0.45 -5.01 2.41
CA ILE A 14 -0.67 -3.60 2.79
C ILE A 14 -2.15 -3.34 3.09
N LEU A 15 -3.06 -3.90 2.29
CA LEU A 15 -4.50 -3.79 2.53
C LEU A 15 -4.90 -4.45 3.86
N LYS A 16 -4.38 -5.65 4.14
CA LYS A 16 -4.64 -6.34 5.41
C LYS A 16 -4.16 -5.55 6.64
N GLN A 17 -3.03 -4.88 6.52
CA GLN A 17 -2.51 -4.00 7.57
C GLN A 17 -3.44 -2.80 7.81
N SER A 18 -3.97 -2.20 6.75
CA SER A 18 -4.97 -1.15 6.85
C SER A 18 -6.27 -1.64 7.51
N GLU A 19 -6.74 -2.84 7.17
CA GLU A 19 -7.92 -3.47 7.79
C GLU A 19 -7.69 -3.78 9.28
N SER A 20 -6.45 -4.01 9.67
CA SER A 20 -6.04 -4.21 11.07
C SER A 20 -6.02 -2.91 11.88
N GLY A 21 -6.34 -1.78 11.25
CA GLY A 21 -6.43 -0.46 11.89
C GLY A 21 -5.17 0.39 11.80
N ILE A 22 -4.15 -0.04 11.04
CA ILE A 22 -2.95 0.79 10.85
C ILE A 22 -3.30 2.00 9.98
N PRO A 23 -2.99 3.24 10.42
CA PRO A 23 -3.28 4.43 9.64
C PRO A 23 -2.60 4.41 8.27
N VAL A 24 -3.37 4.71 7.21
CA VAL A 24 -2.84 4.79 5.83
C VAL A 24 -1.61 5.69 5.70
N PRO A 25 -1.49 6.87 6.36
CA PRO A 25 -0.28 7.67 6.29
C PRO A 25 0.99 6.95 6.79
N GLU A 26 0.84 6.06 7.77
CA GLU A 26 1.95 5.27 8.29
C GLU A 26 2.39 4.19 7.31
N LEU A 27 1.43 3.45 6.75
CA LEU A 27 1.66 2.47 5.68
C LEU A 27 2.31 3.11 4.45
N CYS A 28 1.84 4.30 4.06
CA CYS A 28 2.43 5.06 2.97
C CYS A 28 3.91 5.39 3.23
N ARG A 29 4.23 5.84 4.46
CA ARG A 29 5.61 6.17 4.85
C ARG A 29 6.50 4.94 4.91
N GLU A 30 6.03 3.82 5.47
CA GLU A 30 6.78 2.57 5.60
C GLU A 30 7.10 1.95 4.24
N HIS A 31 6.12 1.91 3.33
CA HIS A 31 6.26 1.26 2.04
C HIS A 31 6.75 2.20 0.92
N GLY A 32 7.13 3.44 1.23
CA GLY A 32 7.55 4.43 0.24
C GLY A 32 6.47 4.72 -0.82
N MET A 33 5.21 4.66 -0.38
CA MET A 33 4.02 4.79 -1.20
C MET A 33 3.39 6.17 -1.01
N SER A 34 2.87 6.77 -2.09
CA SER A 34 2.04 7.97 -1.95
C SER A 34 0.62 7.58 -1.54
N SER A 35 -0.08 8.42 -0.78
CA SER A 35 -1.49 8.19 -0.46
C SER A 35 -2.36 8.04 -1.71
N ALA A 36 -2.03 8.76 -2.78
CA ALA A 36 -2.71 8.61 -4.08
C ALA A 36 -2.53 7.21 -4.69
N THR A 37 -1.43 6.51 -4.42
CA THR A 37 -1.23 5.13 -4.88
C THR A 37 -2.03 4.13 -4.05
N PHE A 38 -2.23 4.41 -2.76
CA PHE A 38 -3.01 3.55 -1.87
C PHE A 38 -4.50 3.54 -2.24
N TYR A 39 -5.06 4.68 -2.64
CA TYR A 39 -6.48 4.83 -2.99
C TYR A 39 -6.80 4.63 -4.48
N LYS A 40 -5.85 4.14 -5.27
CA LYS A 40 -6.02 3.92 -6.71
C LYS A 40 -6.48 2.50 -7.00
#